data_AF-A0A3S4EUY9-F1
#
_entry.id   AF-A0A3S4EUY9-F1
#
_cell.length_a   1.000
_cell.length_b   1.000
_cell.length_c   1.000
_cell.angle_alpha   90.00
_cell.angle_beta   90.00
_cell.angle_gamma   90.00
#
_symmetry.space_group_name_H-M   'P 1'
#
loop_
_entity.id
_entity.type
_entity.pdbx_description
1 polymer ?
#
loop_
_entity_poly.entity_id
_entity_poly.type
_entity_poly.pdbx_seq_one_letter_code
_entity_poly.pdbx_strand_id
1 'polypeptide(L)'
;MQHITDFNPWLPDTQQVIPAREGGNGQIHQPGQYQNVIWQTRARVPDGFETALVAALEQIFDAGAEQLDQIVSALNQRRLFDRNGQPWSEAGFREFLQVNGF
;
A
#
# COMPACT_ATOMS: atom_id res chain seq x y z
N MET A 1 8.01 -7.69 -25.03
CA MET A 1 8.13 -7.64 -23.56
C MET A 1 6.77 -7.23 -23.01
N GLN A 2 6.26 -7.92 -21.99
CA GLN A 2 5.00 -7.50 -21.36
C GLN A 2 5.24 -6.17 -20.64
N HIS A 3 4.39 -5.19 -20.89
CA HIS A 3 4.50 -3.89 -20.27
C HIS A 3 4.08 -4.02 -18.80
N ILE A 4 4.99 -3.73 -17.86
CA ILE A 4 4.62 -3.66 -16.45
C ILE A 4 3.73 -2.44 -16.23
N THR A 5 2.45 -2.68 -15.95
CA THR A 5 1.46 -1.61 -15.80
C THR A 5 1.10 -1.31 -14.35
N ASP A 6 1.08 -2.31 -13.45
CA ASP A 6 0.31 -2.17 -12.20
C ASP A 6 1.01 -2.61 -10.90
N PHE A 7 2.12 -3.36 -10.97
CA PHE A 7 2.94 -3.76 -9.82
C PHE A 7 4.34 -4.16 -10.29
N ASN A 8 5.35 -4.16 -9.42
CA ASN A 8 6.71 -4.56 -9.75
C ASN A 8 6.90 -6.09 -9.59
N PRO A 9 6.97 -6.88 -10.68
CA PRO A 9 7.16 -8.34 -10.58
C PRO A 9 8.58 -8.72 -10.11
N TRP A 10 9.49 -7.74 -9.99
CA TRP A 10 10.88 -7.94 -9.59
C TRP A 10 11.14 -7.49 -8.16
N LEU A 11 10.10 -7.16 -7.39
CA LEU A 11 10.27 -6.93 -5.95
C LEU A 11 10.77 -8.22 -5.30
N PRO A 12 11.90 -8.16 -4.57
CA PRO A 12 12.36 -9.33 -3.83
C PRO A 12 11.34 -9.69 -2.75
N ASP A 13 11.13 -11.00 -2.55
CA ASP A 13 10.21 -11.55 -1.52
C ASP A 13 10.69 -11.27 -0.08
N THR A 14 11.86 -10.67 0.09
CA THR A 14 12.38 -10.30 1.39
C THR A 14 11.64 -9.09 1.94
N GLN A 15 10.82 -9.32 2.97
CA GLN A 15 10.35 -8.32 3.95
C GLN A 15 11.51 -7.71 4.78
N GLN A 16 12.76 -7.83 4.34
CA GLN A 16 13.91 -7.30 5.05
C GLN A 16 13.96 -5.79 4.86
N VAL A 17 13.83 -5.07 5.98
CA VAL A 17 13.96 -3.61 6.07
C VAL A 17 15.33 -3.12 5.58
N ILE A 18 16.34 -4.00 5.60
CA ILE A 18 17.70 -3.69 5.14
C ILE A 18 17.97 -4.50 3.86
N PRO A 19 18.12 -3.84 2.69
CA PRO A 19 18.48 -4.55 1.47
C PRO A 19 19.87 -5.18 1.61
N ALA A 20 20.07 -6.32 0.94
CA ALA A 20 21.39 -6.93 0.84
C ALA A 20 22.39 -5.90 0.26
N ARG A 21 23.59 -5.84 0.84
CA ARG A 21 24.66 -4.94 0.39
C ARG A 21 25.31 -5.36 -0.93
N GLU A 22 24.97 -6.55 -1.41
CA GLU A 22 25.52 -7.14 -2.63
C GLU A 22 24.52 -6.94 -3.78
N GLY A 23 24.97 -6.32 -4.86
CA GLY A 23 24.21 -6.31 -6.12
C GLY A 23 24.19 -7.71 -6.70
N GLY A 24 23.00 -8.23 -7.03
CA GLY A 24 22.86 -9.58 -7.58
C GLY A 24 23.75 -9.81 -8.81
N ASN A 25 24.54 -10.89 -8.80
CA ASN A 25 25.42 -11.24 -9.92
C ASN A 25 24.61 -11.52 -11.19
N GLY A 26 25.01 -10.92 -12.32
CA GLY A 26 24.48 -11.24 -13.66
C GLY A 26 23.34 -10.36 -14.20
N GLN A 27 22.95 -9.29 -13.50
CA GLN A 27 21.86 -8.40 -13.92
C GLN A 27 22.38 -7.00 -14.33
N ILE A 28 23.24 -6.93 -15.35
CA ILE A 28 23.67 -5.63 -15.92
C ILE A 28 22.67 -5.23 -17.01
N HIS A 29 21.91 -4.17 -16.78
CA HIS A 29 20.96 -3.65 -17.76
C HIS A 29 21.64 -2.79 -18.82
N GLN A 30 21.24 -2.96 -20.09
CA GLN A 30 21.67 -2.09 -21.18
C GLN A 30 20.88 -0.76 -21.12
N PRO A 31 21.56 0.41 -21.12
CA PRO A 31 20.89 1.69 -21.16
C PRO A 31 19.92 1.80 -22.34
N GLY A 32 18.71 2.30 -22.10
CA GLY A 32 17.66 2.47 -23.12
C GLY A 32 16.90 1.21 -23.53
N GLN A 33 17.29 0.02 -23.03
CA GLN A 33 16.58 -1.24 -23.32
C GLN A 33 15.78 -1.78 -22.13
N TYR A 34 15.99 -1.22 -20.94
CA TYR A 34 15.28 -1.65 -19.74
C TYR A 34 14.02 -0.82 -19.51
N GLN A 35 12.91 -1.48 -19.20
CA GLN A 35 11.65 -0.80 -18.89
C GLN A 35 11.74 -0.19 -17.48
N ASN A 36 11.45 1.11 -17.36
CA ASN A 36 11.25 1.73 -16.06
C ASN A 36 9.99 1.18 -15.41
N VAL A 37 10.13 0.61 -14.21
CA VAL A 37 8.98 0.25 -13.39
C VAL A 37 8.48 1.49 -12.67
N ILE A 38 7.26 1.90 -12.99
CA ILE A 38 6.62 3.06 -12.34
C ILE A 38 6.32 2.73 -10.87
N TRP A 39 5.89 1.49 -10.59
CA TRP A 39 5.44 1.04 -9.28
C TRP A 39 6.51 0.28 -8.48
N GLN A 40 7.67 0.89 -8.26
CA GLN A 40 8.85 0.18 -7.72
C GLN A 40 8.61 -0.54 -6.38
N THR A 41 7.72 -0.03 -5.52
CA THR A 41 7.41 -0.56 -4.18
C THR A 41 6.15 -1.43 -4.11
N ARG A 42 5.35 -1.51 -5.18
CA ARG A 42 4.08 -2.23 -5.17
C ARG A 42 4.28 -3.69 -5.56
N ALA A 43 4.15 -4.61 -4.61
CA ALA A 43 4.28 -6.06 -4.85
C ALA A 43 3.05 -6.69 -5.53
N ARG A 44 1.86 -6.09 -5.34
CA ARG A 44 0.60 -6.56 -5.91
C ARG A 44 -0.37 -5.42 -6.19
N VAL A 45 -1.35 -5.68 -7.05
CA VAL A 45 -2.49 -4.77 -7.23
C VAL A 45 -3.30 -4.69 -5.91
N PRO A 46 -3.79 -3.51 -5.52
CA PRO A 46 -4.70 -3.37 -4.39
C PRO A 46 -5.93 -4.25 -4.54
N ASP A 47 -6.38 -4.82 -3.43
CA ASP A 47 -7.61 -5.62 -3.40
C ASP A 47 -8.85 -4.70 -3.25
N GLY A 48 -10.04 -5.31 -3.31
CA GLY A 48 -11.30 -4.57 -3.19
C GLY A 48 -11.48 -3.87 -1.84
N PHE A 49 -10.92 -4.45 -0.77
CA PHE A 49 -10.95 -3.84 0.56
C PHE A 49 -10.08 -2.58 0.61
N GLU A 50 -8.84 -2.67 0.10
CA GLU A 50 -7.91 -1.53 0.05
C GLU A 50 -8.46 -0.41 -0.83
N THR A 51 -9.05 -0.75 -1.97
CA THR A 51 -9.67 0.21 -2.88
C THR A 51 -10.84 0.94 -2.21
N ALA A 52 -11.71 0.19 -1.50
CA ALA A 52 -12.83 0.78 -0.77
C ALA A 52 -12.36 1.66 0.41
N LEU A 53 -11.30 1.25 1.10
CA LEU A 53 -10.72 2.01 2.20
C LEU A 53 -10.15 3.34 1.71
N VAL A 54 -9.36 3.35 0.63
CA VAL A 54 -8.81 4.60 0.07
C VAL A 54 -9.94 5.53 -0.37
N ALA A 55 -10.93 5.05 -1.12
CA ALA A 55 -12.06 5.86 -1.56
C ALA A 55 -12.85 6.46 -0.37
N ALA A 56 -13.01 5.69 0.72
CA ALA A 56 -13.64 6.20 1.93
C ALA A 56 -12.78 7.27 2.61
N LEU A 57 -11.47 7.06 2.70
CA LEU A 57 -10.53 8.03 3.28
C LEU A 57 -10.51 9.35 2.50
N GLU A 58 -10.46 9.31 1.17
CA GLU A 58 -10.53 10.50 0.32
C GLU A 58 -11.76 11.35 0.63
N GLN A 59 -12.93 10.72 0.73
CA GLN A 59 -14.18 11.41 1.07
C GLN A 59 -14.21 11.93 2.52
N ILE A 60 -13.55 11.23 3.46
CA ILE A 60 -13.49 11.64 4.86
C ILE A 60 -12.60 12.88 5.01
N PHE A 61 -11.46 12.89 4.32
CA PHE A 61 -10.57 14.06 4.27
C PHE A 61 -11.21 15.24 3.54
N ASP A 62 -11.90 15.00 2.42
CA ASP A 62 -12.63 16.05 1.68
C ASP A 62 -13.76 16.67 2.52
N ALA A 63 -14.35 15.89 3.43
CA ALA A 63 -15.32 16.37 4.42
C ALA A 63 -14.69 17.15 5.61
N GLY A 64 -13.37 17.31 5.64
CA GLY A 64 -12.65 18.11 6.64
C GLY A 64 -12.26 17.35 7.92
N ALA A 65 -12.25 16.02 7.91
CA ALA A 65 -11.68 15.26 9.03
C ALA A 65 -10.14 15.35 8.98
N GLU A 66 -9.55 15.88 10.04
CA GLU A 66 -8.09 16.09 10.15
C GLU A 66 -7.46 15.24 11.28
N GLN A 67 -8.30 14.75 12.19
CA GLN A 67 -7.86 14.01 13.37
C GLN A 67 -8.19 12.51 13.27
N LEU A 68 -7.38 11.68 13.91
CA LEU A 68 -7.50 10.23 13.81
C LEU A 68 -8.84 9.71 14.36
N ASP A 69 -9.32 10.25 15.46
CA ASP A 69 -10.60 9.90 16.06
C ASP A 69 -11.77 10.20 15.11
N GLN A 70 -11.70 11.33 14.39
CA GLN A 70 -12.68 11.71 13.38
C GLN A 70 -12.70 10.71 12.22
N ILE A 71 -11.51 10.30 11.75
CA ILE A 71 -11.36 9.32 10.67
C ILE A 71 -11.93 7.97 11.09
N VAL A 72 -11.51 7.46 12.25
CA VAL A 72 -11.98 6.17 12.81
C VAL A 72 -13.49 6.17 13.01
N SER A 73 -14.04 7.26 13.58
CA SER A 73 -15.47 7.44 13.76
C SER A 73 -16.22 7.41 12.42
N ALA A 74 -15.74 8.15 11.42
CA ALA A 74 -16.36 8.21 10.10
C ALA A 74 -16.31 6.86 9.36
N LEU A 75 -15.21 6.12 9.45
CA LEU A 75 -15.10 4.76 8.88
C LEU A 75 -16.11 3.80 9.53
N ASN A 76 -16.21 3.82 10.86
CA ASN A 76 -17.14 2.98 11.60
C ASN A 76 -18.61 3.33 11.32
N GLN A 77 -18.95 4.62 11.19
CA GLN A 77 -20.29 5.06 10.80
C GLN A 77 -20.68 4.55 9.40
N ARG A 78 -19.71 4.50 8.47
CA ARG A 78 -19.87 3.93 7.13
C ARG A 78 -19.86 2.40 7.11
N ARG A 79 -19.72 1.75 8.26
CA ARG A 79 -19.56 0.28 8.41
C ARG A 79 -18.39 -0.29 7.62
N LEU A 80 -17.35 0.52 7.40
CA LEU A 80 -16.11 0.06 6.80
C LEU A 80 -15.18 -0.36 7.94
N PHE A 81 -15.19 -1.66 8.24
CA PHE A 81 -14.46 -2.27 9.35
C PHE A 81 -13.07 -2.74 8.93
N ASP A 82 -12.30 -3.28 9.88
CA ASP A 82 -10.99 -3.86 9.59
C ASP A 82 -11.10 -5.14 8.73
N ARG A 83 -9.96 -5.74 8.36
CA ARG A 83 -9.92 -6.99 7.59
C ARG A 83 -10.58 -8.19 8.30
N ASN A 84 -10.76 -8.12 9.63
CA ASN A 84 -11.44 -9.13 10.43
C ASN A 84 -12.93 -8.84 10.63
N GLY A 85 -13.44 -7.75 10.05
CA GLY A 85 -14.81 -7.28 10.21
C GLY A 85 -15.10 -6.61 11.56
N GLN A 86 -14.07 -6.24 12.33
CA GLN A 86 -14.20 -5.53 13.59
C GLN A 86 -14.20 -4.00 13.40
N PRO A 87 -14.99 -3.25 14.19
CA PRO A 87 -14.91 -1.80 14.21
C PRO A 87 -13.49 -1.32 14.49
N TRP A 88 -13.09 -0.25 13.81
CA TRP A 88 -11.79 0.35 14.02
C TRP A 88 -11.66 0.94 15.42
N SER A 89 -10.52 0.67 16.05
CA SER A 89 -9.99 1.48 17.15
C SER A 89 -8.82 2.31 16.60
N GLU A 90 -8.48 3.42 17.28
CA GLU A 90 -7.31 4.21 16.89
C GLU A 90 -6.01 3.38 16.88
N ALA A 91 -5.84 2.50 17.87
CA ALA A 91 -4.67 1.65 17.98
C ALA A 91 -4.60 0.65 16.81
N GLY A 92 -5.70 -0.04 16.52
CA GLY A 92 -5.76 -1.00 15.40
C GLY A 92 -5.60 -0.33 14.04
N PHE A 93 -6.13 0.88 13.87
CA PHE A 93 -5.94 1.64 12.62
C PHE A 93 -4.47 2.08 12.44
N ARG A 94 -3.81 2.55 13.50
CA ARG A 94 -2.36 2.88 13.46
C ARG A 94 -1.51 1.66 13.15
N GLU A 95 -1.77 0.53 13.80
CA GLU A 95 -1.07 -0.73 13.52
C GLU A 95 -1.27 -1.16 12.07
N PHE A 96 -2.50 -1.09 11.57
CA PHE A 96 -2.80 -1.36 10.17
C PHE A 96 -1.98 -0.48 9.22
N LEU A 97 -1.92 0.83 9.47
CA LEU A 97 -1.13 1.76 8.65
C LEU A 97 0.38 1.50 8.77
N GLN A 98 0.88 1.12 9.93
CA GLN A 98 2.29 0.78 10.10
C GLN A 98 2.71 -0.45 9.27
N VAL A 99 1.79 -1.40 9.09
CA VAL A 99 2.04 -2.63 8.32
C VAL A 99 1.78 -2.42 6.81
N ASN A 100 0.83 -1.56 6.44
CA ASN A 100 0.32 -1.46 5.06
C ASN A 100 0.55 -0.09 4.38
N GLY A 101 0.99 0.94 5.10
CA GLY A 101 1.11 2.32 4.63
C GLY A 101 2.50 2.66 4.06
N PHE A 102 3.05 1.78 3.22
CA PHE A 102 4.36 1.94 2.58
C PHE A 102 4.29 2.51 1.15
#